data_AF-A0A872YPW8-F1
#
_entry.id   AF-A0A872YPW8-F1
#
_cell.length_a   1.000
_cell.length_b   1.000
_cell.length_c   1.000
_cell.angle_alpha   90.00
_cell.angle_beta   90.00
_cell.angle_gamma   90.00
#
_symmetry.space_group_name_H-M   'P 1'
#
loop_
_entity.id
_entity.type
_entity.pdbx_description
1 polymer ?
#
loop_
_entity_poly.entity_id
_entity_poly.type
_entity_poly.pdbx_seq_one_letter_code
_entity_poly.pdbx_strand_id
1 'polypeptide(L)'
;WFQNAESMLNHHLSGLLGLGSLAWAGHEIHIGNPINKLLDAGMDPKDLPDPHELLINREFISTLYPSFKEGLVPFFSLNWSKYSDILTFKGGLNPTTASLWLTDVAHHHLAIGVLFIIAGHMYRTNFGIGHSMKEILEAHKGPFTGSGHKGLYEVLTTSWHAQLSINLAMLGSLTIIIAHHMYAMPPYPYIAIDYPTQLSLFTH
;
A
#
# COMPACT_ATOMS: atom_id res chain seq x y z
N TRP A 1 15.40 -24.03 5.10
CA TRP A 1 14.97 -22.83 4.34
C TRP A 1 13.48 -22.56 4.54
N PHE A 2 12.57 -23.44 4.12
CA PHE A 2 11.10 -23.24 4.22
C PHE A 2 10.56 -22.89 5.62
N GLN A 3 11.22 -23.33 6.70
CA GLN A 3 10.79 -23.08 8.08
C GLN A 3 11.40 -21.80 8.70
N ASN A 4 12.17 -21.02 7.94
CA ASN A 4 12.72 -19.75 8.42
C ASN A 4 11.65 -18.65 8.36
N ALA A 5 10.75 -18.68 9.34
CA ALA A 5 9.59 -17.79 9.40
C ALA A 5 10.00 -16.32 9.59
N GLU A 6 11.01 -16.03 10.42
CA GLU A 6 11.50 -14.66 10.62
C GLU A 6 12.02 -14.05 9.32
N SER A 7 12.86 -14.77 8.57
CA SER A 7 13.36 -14.28 7.27
C SER A 7 12.22 -14.13 6.28
N MET A 8 11.31 -15.11 6.18
CA MET A 8 10.16 -15.04 5.27
C MET A 8 9.31 -13.80 5.55
N LEU A 9 8.96 -13.54 6.81
CA LEU A 9 8.13 -12.41 7.20
C LEU A 9 8.84 -11.07 6.96
N ASN A 10 10.14 -10.96 7.28
CA ASN A 10 10.90 -9.75 6.97
C ASN A 10 10.89 -9.44 5.46
N HIS A 11 11.09 -10.45 4.61
CA HIS A 11 11.09 -10.28 3.15
C HIS A 11 9.69 -9.98 2.60
N HIS A 12 8.64 -10.62 3.12
CA HIS A 12 7.27 -10.36 2.68
C HIS A 12 6.78 -8.99 3.12
N LEU A 13 7.05 -8.58 4.36
CA LEU A 13 6.65 -7.26 4.86
C LEU A 13 7.46 -6.16 4.18
N SER A 14 8.79 -6.18 4.27
CA SER A 14 9.59 -5.07 3.72
C SER A 14 9.72 -5.12 2.20
N GLY A 15 9.99 -6.29 1.64
CA GLY A 15 10.23 -6.47 0.21
C GLY A 15 8.94 -6.51 -0.59
N LEU A 16 8.13 -7.54 -0.39
CA LEU A 16 6.93 -7.75 -1.21
C LEU A 16 5.88 -6.64 -1.00
N LEU A 17 5.50 -6.35 0.24
CA LEU A 17 4.49 -5.34 0.55
C LEU A 17 5.05 -3.92 0.57
N GLY A 18 6.17 -3.71 1.28
CA GLY A 18 6.80 -2.40 1.45
C GLY A 18 7.32 -1.81 0.15
N LEU A 19 8.29 -2.47 -0.51
CA LEU A 19 8.83 -1.99 -1.79
C LEU A 19 7.77 -2.01 -2.90
N GLY A 20 6.85 -2.99 -2.90
CA GLY A 20 5.72 -3.02 -3.83
C GLY A 20 4.85 -1.77 -3.71
N SER A 21 4.45 -1.41 -2.50
CA SER A 21 3.65 -0.20 -2.27
C SER A 21 4.41 1.08 -2.54
N LEU A 22 5.70 1.14 -2.19
CA LEU A 22 6.54 2.30 -2.47
C LEU A 22 6.74 2.51 -3.98
N ALA A 23 6.97 1.43 -4.73
CA ALA A 23 7.05 1.47 -6.19
C ALA A 23 5.72 1.91 -6.82
N TRP A 24 4.59 1.43 -6.29
CA TRP A 24 3.27 1.86 -6.73
C TRP A 24 3.03 3.35 -6.44
N ALA A 25 3.39 3.85 -5.24
CA ALA A 25 3.34 5.28 -4.93
C ALA A 25 4.19 6.10 -5.92
N GLY A 26 5.40 5.63 -6.24
CA GLY A 26 6.24 6.26 -7.26
C GLY A 26 5.56 6.30 -8.64
N HIS A 27 4.95 5.19 -9.06
CA HIS A 27 4.17 5.16 -10.31
C HIS A 27 3.01 6.16 -10.30
N GLU A 28 2.25 6.21 -9.21
CA GLU A 28 1.13 7.14 -9.06
C GLU A 28 1.59 8.60 -9.06
N ILE A 29 2.68 8.94 -8.38
CA ILE A 29 3.22 10.30 -8.32
C ILE A 29 3.70 10.77 -9.70
N HIS A 30 4.38 9.89 -10.43
CA HIS A 30 5.12 10.27 -11.62
C HIS A 30 4.36 10.06 -12.93
N ILE A 31 3.42 9.10 -12.98
CA ILE A 31 2.69 8.72 -14.19
C ILE A 31 1.18 8.84 -13.99
N GLY A 32 0.63 8.17 -12.97
CA GLY A 32 -0.82 8.09 -12.76
C GLY A 32 -1.47 9.46 -12.55
N ASN A 33 -1.02 10.20 -11.55
CA ASN A 33 -1.54 11.52 -11.18
C ASN A 33 -1.44 12.55 -12.32
N PRO A 34 -0.29 12.72 -13.01
CA PRO A 34 -0.19 13.69 -14.10
C PRO A 34 -1.13 13.38 -15.26
N ILE A 35 -1.20 12.11 -15.70
CA ILE A 35 -2.12 11.69 -16.77
C ILE A 35 -3.58 11.90 -16.34
N ASN A 36 -3.95 11.48 -15.13
CA ASN A 36 -5.31 11.63 -14.63
C ASN A 36 -5.72 13.11 -14.52
N LYS A 37 -4.81 13.98 -14.10
CA LYS A 37 -5.07 15.43 -14.03
C LYS A 37 -5.32 16.06 -15.42
N LEU A 38 -4.63 15.59 -16.46
CA LEU A 38 -4.85 16.04 -17.83
C LEU A 38 -6.19 15.53 -18.40
N LEU A 39 -6.53 14.27 -18.12
CA LEU A 39 -7.82 13.67 -18.49
C LEU A 39 -8.99 14.39 -17.79
N ASP A 40 -8.87 14.66 -16.49
CA ASP A 40 -9.88 15.40 -15.72
C ASP A 40 -10.04 16.85 -16.20
N ALA A 41 -9.03 17.41 -16.87
CA ALA A 41 -9.08 18.72 -17.52
C ALA A 41 -9.72 18.69 -18.93
N GLY A 42 -10.12 17.51 -19.41
CA GLY A 42 -10.78 17.33 -20.71
C GLY A 42 -9.82 17.22 -21.90
N MET A 43 -8.54 16.93 -21.66
CA MET A 43 -7.57 16.66 -22.74
C MET A 43 -7.96 15.39 -23.51
N ASP A 44 -7.93 15.42 -24.85
CA ASP A 44 -8.14 14.23 -25.67
C ASP A 44 -7.01 13.22 -25.38
N PRO A 45 -7.31 11.93 -25.16
CA PRO A 45 -6.28 10.91 -24.94
C PRO A 45 -5.17 10.86 -26.00
N LYS A 46 -5.44 11.32 -27.23
CA LYS A 46 -4.44 11.38 -28.32
C LYS A 46 -3.42 12.49 -28.14
N ASP A 47 -3.76 13.52 -27.38
CA ASP A 47 -2.92 14.70 -27.11
C ASP A 47 -2.16 14.57 -25.79
N LEU A 48 -2.35 13.47 -25.06
CA LEU A 48 -1.60 13.20 -23.83
C LEU A 48 -0.11 13.04 -24.13
N PRO A 49 0.78 13.61 -23.29
CA PRO A 49 2.20 13.38 -23.41
C PRO A 49 2.51 11.91 -23.12
N ASP A 50 3.56 11.40 -23.77
CA ASP A 50 4.00 10.04 -23.48
C ASP A 50 4.49 9.94 -22.01
N PRO A 51 4.24 8.82 -21.31
CA PRO A 51 4.63 8.67 -19.91
C PRO A 51 6.11 8.94 -19.61
N HIS A 52 7.02 8.69 -20.57
CA HIS A 52 8.44 8.95 -20.39
C HIS A 52 8.78 10.46 -20.43
N GLU A 53 8.00 11.27 -21.13
CA GLU A 53 8.17 12.72 -21.16
C GLU A 53 7.82 13.36 -19.82
N LEU A 54 6.83 12.81 -19.11
CA LEU A 54 6.46 13.23 -17.75
C LEU A 54 7.60 13.05 -16.74
N LEU A 55 8.46 12.04 -16.95
CA LEU A 55 9.60 11.75 -16.09
C LEU A 55 10.79 12.69 -16.34
N ILE A 56 11.00 13.05 -17.60
CA ILE A 56 12.21 13.78 -18.05
C ILE A 56 11.95 15.30 -18.03
N ASN A 57 10.77 15.74 -18.46
CA ASN A 57 10.43 17.14 -18.61
C ASN A 57 9.92 17.73 -17.29
N ARG A 58 10.88 18.13 -16.44
CA ARG A 58 10.59 18.76 -15.15
C ARG A 58 9.82 20.07 -15.27
N GLU A 59 10.01 20.83 -16.36
CA GLU A 59 9.26 22.08 -16.58
C GLU A 59 7.78 21.78 -16.81
N PHE A 60 7.48 20.80 -17.66
CA PHE A 60 6.11 20.37 -17.93
C PHE A 60 5.41 19.87 -16.66
N ILE A 61 5.99 18.92 -15.92
CA ILE A 61 5.35 18.41 -14.69
C ILE A 61 5.18 19.51 -13.63
N SER A 62 6.09 20.48 -13.58
CA SER A 62 5.99 21.63 -12.67
C SER A 62 4.85 22.59 -13.02
N THR A 63 4.32 22.54 -14.24
CA THR A 63 3.08 23.26 -14.59
C THR A 63 1.84 22.60 -13.99
N LEU A 64 1.86 21.27 -13.83
CA LEU A 64 0.79 20.50 -13.22
C LEU A 64 0.91 20.51 -11.69
N TYR A 65 2.10 20.31 -11.16
CA TYR A 65 2.41 20.20 -9.74
C TYR A 65 3.60 21.12 -9.39
N PRO A 66 3.35 22.37 -8.95
CA PRO A 66 4.41 23.35 -8.69
C PRO A 66 5.52 22.89 -7.73
N SER A 67 5.27 21.95 -6.81
CA SER A 67 6.28 21.42 -5.88
C SER A 67 7.44 20.73 -6.58
N PHE A 68 7.26 20.26 -7.80
CA PHE A 68 8.35 19.68 -8.59
C PHE A 68 9.48 20.69 -8.83
N LYS A 69 9.25 22.00 -8.75
CA LYS A 69 10.30 23.04 -8.82
C LYS A 69 11.25 23.04 -7.61
N GLU A 70 10.76 22.61 -6.44
CA GLU A 70 11.57 22.50 -5.21
C GLU A 70 12.54 21.31 -5.26
N GLY A 71 12.24 20.30 -6.08
CA GLY A 71 13.08 19.12 -6.27
C GLY A 71 13.11 18.24 -5.02
N LEU A 72 14.25 17.61 -4.74
CA LEU A 72 14.39 16.68 -3.61
C LEU A 72 14.92 17.34 -2.33
N VAL A 73 15.27 18.64 -2.36
CA VAL A 73 15.81 19.33 -1.18
C VAL A 73 14.85 19.26 0.01
N PRO A 74 13.54 19.54 -0.13
CA PRO A 74 12.60 19.43 0.99
C PRO A 74 12.49 18.02 1.59
N PHE A 75 12.67 16.97 0.78
CA PHE A 75 12.66 15.59 1.24
C PHE A 75 13.80 15.32 2.24
N PHE A 76 15.03 15.69 1.88
CA PHE A 76 16.21 15.48 2.73
C PHE A 76 16.29 16.44 3.92
N SER A 77 15.66 17.61 3.83
CA SER A 77 15.58 18.57 4.94
C SER A 77 14.38 18.36 5.86
N LEU A 78 13.56 17.32 5.63
CA LEU A 78 12.31 17.04 6.36
C LEU A 78 11.27 18.17 6.28
N ASN A 79 11.33 19.04 5.27
CA ASN A 79 10.34 20.09 5.04
C ASN A 79 9.23 19.59 4.10
N TRP A 80 8.55 18.52 4.52
CA TRP A 80 7.66 17.75 3.64
C TRP A 80 6.36 18.45 3.26
N SER A 81 5.97 19.53 3.95
CA SER A 81 4.77 20.31 3.60
C SER A 81 4.86 20.93 2.20
N LYS A 82 6.06 20.98 1.60
CA LYS A 82 6.28 21.43 0.23
C LYS A 82 5.65 20.54 -0.84
N TYR A 83 5.37 19.27 -0.55
CA TYR A 83 4.81 18.30 -1.51
C TYR A 83 3.29 18.15 -1.45
N SER A 84 2.57 19.09 -0.82
CA SER A 84 1.13 18.99 -0.55
C SER A 84 0.23 19.11 -1.78
N ASP A 85 0.78 19.43 -2.96
CA ASP A 85 0.06 19.49 -4.22
C ASP A 85 -0.06 18.12 -4.92
N ILE A 86 0.92 17.23 -4.70
CA ILE A 86 0.98 15.87 -5.28
C ILE A 86 0.66 14.78 -4.26
N LEU A 87 0.98 15.00 -2.98
CA LEU A 87 0.61 14.12 -1.87
C LEU A 87 -0.42 14.83 -1.00
N THR A 88 -1.70 14.54 -1.25
CA THR A 88 -2.81 15.26 -0.60
C THR A 88 -3.43 14.43 0.52
N PHE A 89 -4.37 15.04 1.25
CA PHE A 89 -5.26 14.38 2.20
C PHE A 89 -6.63 15.06 2.15
N LYS A 90 -7.24 15.08 0.95
CA LYS A 90 -8.51 15.78 0.69
C LYS A 90 -9.68 15.05 1.32
N GLY A 91 -9.69 13.72 1.23
CA GLY A 91 -10.80 12.88 1.61
C GLY A 91 -11.98 12.99 0.64
N GLY A 92 -12.91 12.04 0.76
CA GLY A 92 -14.08 11.96 -0.11
C GLY A 92 -13.74 11.57 -1.55
N LEU A 93 -14.60 11.99 -2.48
CA LEU A 93 -14.51 11.64 -3.90
C LEU A 93 -14.23 12.88 -4.75
N ASN A 94 -13.44 12.69 -5.81
CA ASN A 94 -13.26 13.65 -6.89
C ASN A 94 -14.62 13.88 -7.57
N PRO A 95 -15.14 15.12 -7.62
CA PRO A 95 -16.45 15.42 -8.18
C PRO A 95 -16.54 15.17 -9.69
N THR A 96 -15.42 15.15 -10.41
CA THR A 96 -15.38 14.90 -11.86
C THR A 96 -15.57 13.41 -12.17
N THR A 97 -14.91 12.54 -11.39
CA THR A 97 -14.83 11.11 -11.68
C THR A 97 -15.65 10.24 -10.73
N ALA A 98 -16.21 10.83 -9.66
CA ALA A 98 -16.86 10.12 -8.56
C ALA A 98 -16.00 9.00 -7.95
N SER A 99 -14.68 9.21 -7.90
CA SER A 99 -13.71 8.23 -7.38
C SER A 99 -12.76 8.85 -6.36
N LEU A 100 -12.02 8.04 -5.60
CA LEU A 100 -11.00 8.53 -4.68
C LEU A 100 -9.98 9.42 -5.38
N TRP A 101 -9.47 10.42 -4.67
CA TRP A 101 -8.40 11.27 -5.18
C TRP A 101 -7.13 10.45 -5.38
N LEU A 102 -6.61 10.40 -6.61
CA LEU A 102 -5.40 9.65 -6.92
C LEU A 102 -4.16 10.19 -6.17
N THR A 103 -4.16 11.47 -5.81
CA THR A 103 -3.14 12.10 -4.95
C THR A 103 -3.26 11.64 -3.49
N ASP A 104 -4.47 11.33 -3.00
CA ASP A 104 -4.67 10.72 -1.67
C ASP A 104 -4.27 9.23 -1.71
N VAL A 105 -4.56 8.52 -2.81
CA VAL A 105 -4.13 7.12 -3.02
C VAL A 105 -2.61 7.00 -3.06
N ALA A 106 -1.92 7.91 -3.77
CA ALA A 106 -0.45 7.96 -3.77
C ALA A 106 0.13 8.17 -2.36
N HIS A 107 -0.46 9.09 -1.59
CA HIS A 107 -0.06 9.34 -0.21
C HIS A 107 -0.34 8.13 0.70
N HIS A 108 -1.49 7.46 0.52
CA HIS A 108 -1.80 6.21 1.20
C HIS A 108 -0.74 5.13 0.92
N HIS A 109 -0.38 4.91 -0.35
CA HIS A 109 0.62 3.92 -0.73
C HIS A 109 2.02 4.24 -0.21
N LEU A 110 2.40 5.52 -0.16
CA LEU A 110 3.65 5.95 0.47
C LEU A 110 3.63 5.63 1.97
N ALA A 111 2.55 5.97 2.67
CA ALA A 111 2.41 5.75 4.10
C ALA A 111 2.46 4.24 4.46
N ILE A 112 1.71 3.39 3.76
CA ILE A 112 1.74 1.95 4.01
C ILE A 112 3.07 1.32 3.57
N GLY A 113 3.72 1.85 2.53
CA GLY A 113 5.06 1.43 2.10
C GLY A 113 6.09 1.62 3.20
N VAL A 114 6.14 2.81 3.81
CA VAL A 114 7.01 3.10 4.95
C VAL A 114 6.66 2.20 6.15
N LEU A 115 5.38 2.04 6.46
CA LEU A 115 4.92 1.18 7.56
C LEU A 115 5.41 -0.26 7.39
N PHE A 116 5.23 -0.86 6.21
CA PHE A 116 5.61 -2.24 5.94
C PHE A 116 7.13 -2.44 5.84
N ILE A 117 7.87 -1.46 5.32
CA ILE A 117 9.34 -1.49 5.36
C ILE A 117 9.82 -1.54 6.80
N ILE A 118 9.32 -0.67 7.68
CA ILE A 118 9.70 -0.67 9.10
C ILE A 118 9.27 -1.97 9.78
N ALA A 119 8.03 -2.44 9.55
CA ALA A 119 7.53 -3.69 10.12
C ALA A 119 8.37 -4.91 9.72
N GLY A 120 8.89 -4.95 8.49
CA GLY A 120 9.76 -6.02 8.01
C GLY A 120 11.18 -6.03 8.59
N HIS A 121 11.51 -5.12 9.51
CA HIS A 121 12.77 -5.13 10.27
C HIS A 121 12.57 -5.55 11.74
N MET A 122 11.38 -6.05 12.09
CA MET A 122 11.07 -6.46 13.46
C MET A 122 11.73 -7.78 13.86
N TYR A 123 11.83 -8.76 12.96
CA TYR A 123 12.24 -10.12 13.33
C TYR A 123 13.74 -10.35 13.21
N ARG A 124 14.30 -11.11 14.16
CA ARG A 124 15.73 -11.39 14.26
C ARG A 124 16.19 -12.27 13.10
N THR A 125 17.27 -11.87 12.45
CA THR A 125 17.93 -12.63 11.38
C THR A 125 19.42 -12.82 11.70
N ASN A 126 20.23 -13.17 10.71
CA ASN A 126 21.67 -13.38 10.86
C ASN A 126 22.43 -12.12 11.35
N PHE A 127 21.82 -10.93 11.30
CA PHE A 127 22.38 -9.67 11.80
C PHE A 127 22.27 -9.51 13.33
N GLY A 128 21.69 -10.48 14.05
CA GLY A 128 21.71 -10.55 15.51
C GLY A 128 20.75 -9.62 16.25
N ILE A 129 20.13 -8.66 15.57
CA ILE A 129 19.15 -7.70 16.14
C ILE A 129 17.73 -8.06 15.67
N GLY A 130 16.75 -7.89 16.55
CA GLY A 130 15.33 -8.12 16.31
C GLY A 130 14.72 -9.12 17.28
N HIS A 131 13.48 -9.53 17.03
CA HIS A 131 12.73 -10.46 17.88
C HIS A 131 12.67 -11.88 17.29
N SER A 132 12.79 -12.91 18.13
CA SER A 132 12.38 -14.27 17.73
C SER A 132 10.88 -14.45 17.97
N MET A 133 10.18 -15.01 16.97
CA MET A 133 8.74 -15.23 17.08
C MET A 133 8.40 -16.22 18.20
N LYS A 134 9.23 -17.26 18.38
CA LYS A 134 9.06 -18.24 19.44
C LYS A 134 9.17 -17.61 20.83
N GLU A 135 10.19 -16.78 21.04
CA GLU A 135 10.38 -16.07 22.32
C GLU A 135 9.20 -15.15 22.63
N ILE A 136 8.70 -14.40 21.64
CA ILE A 136 7.48 -13.58 21.79
C ILE A 136 6.31 -14.46 22.22
N LEU A 137 6.04 -15.56 21.51
CA LEU A 137 4.88 -16.42 21.78
C LEU A 137 4.95 -17.03 23.18
N GLU A 138 6.10 -17.56 23.59
CA GLU A 138 6.27 -18.22 24.89
C GLU A 138 6.25 -17.25 26.08
N ALA A 139 6.58 -15.98 25.85
CA ALA A 139 6.50 -14.93 26.87
C ALA A 139 5.05 -14.48 27.15
N HIS A 140 4.13 -14.64 26.20
CA HIS A 140 2.73 -14.24 26.37
C HIS A 140 1.91 -15.33 27.08
N LYS A 141 1.87 -15.26 28.41
CA LYS A 141 1.11 -16.16 29.29
C LYS A 141 0.31 -15.37 30.32
N GLY A 142 -0.96 -15.69 30.46
CA GLY A 142 -1.84 -15.10 31.46
C GLY A 142 -2.20 -16.08 32.59
N PRO A 143 -2.76 -15.57 33.71
CA PRO A 143 -3.13 -16.39 34.87
C PRO A 143 -4.22 -17.42 34.57
N PHE A 144 -5.04 -17.20 33.55
CA PHE A 144 -6.17 -18.07 33.19
C PHE A 144 -5.92 -18.94 31.94
N THR A 145 -4.81 -18.74 31.23
CA THR A 145 -4.57 -19.36 29.91
C THR A 145 -3.66 -20.60 29.98
N GLY A 146 -3.40 -21.13 31.18
CA GLY A 146 -2.51 -22.27 31.39
C GLY A 146 -1.11 -22.03 30.82
N SER A 147 -0.68 -22.88 29.89
CA SER A 147 0.64 -22.76 29.24
C SER A 147 0.74 -21.65 28.17
N GLY A 148 -0.33 -20.90 27.91
CA GLY A 148 -0.37 -19.83 26.90
C GLY A 148 -0.11 -20.36 25.48
N HIS A 149 0.72 -19.66 24.70
CA HIS A 149 0.97 -20.00 23.28
C HIS A 149 2.09 -21.04 23.06
N LYS A 150 2.44 -21.84 24.06
CA LYS A 150 3.49 -22.86 23.93
C LYS A 150 3.15 -23.87 22.84
N GLY A 151 4.09 -24.13 21.93
CA GLY A 151 3.92 -25.09 20.82
C GLY A 151 3.31 -24.48 19.55
N LEU A 152 2.80 -23.25 19.58
CA LEU A 152 2.14 -22.65 18.41
C LEU A 152 3.13 -22.38 17.27
N TYR A 153 4.35 -21.94 17.60
CA TYR A 153 5.42 -21.73 16.62
C TYR A 153 5.74 -23.03 15.87
N GLU A 154 5.88 -24.13 16.60
CA GLU A 154 6.15 -25.45 16.03
C GLU A 154 5.00 -25.91 15.14
N VAL A 155 3.74 -25.75 15.57
CA VAL A 155 2.57 -26.12 14.76
C VAL A 155 2.57 -25.38 13.42
N LEU A 156 2.80 -24.05 13.42
CA LEU A 156 2.76 -23.24 12.20
C LEU A 156 3.98 -23.43 11.28
N THR A 157 5.12 -23.84 11.82
CA THR A 157 6.33 -24.09 11.02
C THR A 157 6.42 -25.54 10.52
N THR A 158 5.66 -26.48 11.10
CA THR A 158 5.68 -27.89 10.70
C THR A 158 4.46 -28.30 9.87
N SER A 159 3.29 -27.73 10.13
CA SER A 159 2.04 -28.09 9.43
C SER A 159 1.66 -27.07 8.38
N TRP A 160 1.81 -27.45 7.11
CA TRP A 160 1.32 -26.66 5.98
C TRP A 160 -0.20 -26.50 5.99
N HIS A 161 -0.94 -27.50 6.48
CA HIS A 161 -2.39 -27.40 6.62
C HIS A 161 -2.79 -26.36 7.67
N ALA A 162 -2.02 -26.22 8.75
CA ALA A 162 -2.26 -25.18 9.75
C ALA A 162 -2.08 -23.78 9.14
N GLN A 163 -0.98 -23.58 8.39
CA GLN A 163 -0.74 -22.30 7.69
C GLN A 163 -1.80 -22.01 6.63
N LEU A 164 -2.17 -23.00 5.82
CA LEU A 164 -3.21 -22.85 4.81
C LEU A 164 -4.55 -22.46 5.45
N SER A 165 -4.93 -23.12 6.55
CA SER A 165 -6.19 -22.84 7.25
C SER A 165 -6.26 -21.40 7.76
N ILE A 166 -5.19 -20.89 8.38
CA ILE A 166 -5.16 -19.51 8.89
C ILE A 166 -5.12 -18.51 7.75
N ASN A 167 -4.33 -18.77 6.70
CA ASN A 167 -4.25 -17.89 5.54
C ASN A 167 -5.60 -17.77 4.83
N LEU A 168 -6.34 -18.87 4.65
CA LEU A 168 -7.66 -18.83 4.04
C LEU A 168 -8.69 -18.10 4.92
N ALA A 169 -8.63 -18.29 6.24
CA ALA A 169 -9.52 -17.58 7.16
C ALA A 169 -9.29 -16.04 7.10
N MET A 170 -8.02 -15.62 7.12
CA MET A 170 -7.67 -14.20 7.06
C MET A 170 -7.94 -13.60 5.67
N LEU A 171 -7.54 -14.27 4.59
CA LEU A 171 -7.70 -13.77 3.23
C LEU A 171 -9.17 -13.74 2.82
N GLY A 172 -9.95 -14.77 3.14
CA GLY A 172 -11.39 -14.78 2.84
C GLY A 172 -12.16 -13.69 3.59
N SER A 173 -11.74 -13.35 4.82
CA SER A 173 -12.31 -12.21 5.54
C SER A 173 -11.90 -10.87 4.90
N LEU A 174 -10.63 -10.76 4.49
CA LEU A 174 -10.12 -9.57 3.82
C LEU A 174 -10.82 -9.30 2.48
N THR A 175 -11.10 -10.33 1.67
CA THR A 175 -11.82 -10.16 0.40
C THR A 175 -13.22 -9.61 0.60
N ILE A 176 -13.91 -9.99 1.68
CA ILE A 176 -15.23 -9.42 2.05
C ILE A 176 -15.09 -7.93 2.43
N ILE A 177 -14.07 -7.58 3.20
CA ILE A 177 -13.79 -6.17 3.54
C ILE A 177 -13.50 -5.36 2.26
N ILE A 178 -12.73 -5.92 1.33
CA ILE A 178 -12.45 -5.28 0.03
C ILE A 178 -13.75 -4.99 -0.72
N ALA A 179 -14.68 -5.94 -0.80
CA ALA A 179 -15.98 -5.72 -1.45
C ALA A 179 -16.74 -4.54 -0.82
N HIS A 180 -16.83 -4.50 0.51
CA HIS A 180 -17.47 -3.38 1.22
C HIS A 180 -16.77 -2.04 0.98
N HIS A 181 -15.44 -2.01 1.02
CA HIS A 181 -14.68 -0.79 0.80
C HIS A 181 -14.77 -0.28 -0.63
N MET A 182 -14.67 -1.15 -1.65
CA MET A 182 -14.70 -0.73 -3.05
C MET A 182 -16.06 -0.18 -3.48
N TYR A 183 -17.16 -0.72 -2.93
CA TYR A 183 -18.49 -0.20 -3.20
C TYR A 183 -18.73 1.17 -2.53
N ALA A 184 -18.32 1.32 -1.26
CA ALA A 184 -18.56 2.55 -0.49
C ALA A 184 -17.55 3.67 -0.79
N MET A 185 -16.33 3.31 -1.21
CA MET A 185 -15.22 4.22 -1.51
C MET A 185 -14.62 3.86 -2.88
N PRO A 186 -15.31 4.20 -3.99
CA PRO A 186 -14.90 3.77 -5.33
C PRO A 186 -13.50 4.28 -5.70
N PRO A 187 -12.51 3.39 -5.93
CA PRO A 187 -11.12 3.81 -6.10
C PRO A 187 -10.74 4.16 -7.56
N TYR A 188 -11.60 3.84 -8.53
CA TYR A 188 -11.31 4.00 -9.96
C TYR A 188 -12.18 5.09 -10.60
N PRO A 189 -11.63 5.91 -11.51
CA PRO A 189 -12.41 6.92 -12.21
C PRO A 189 -13.65 6.35 -12.91
N TYR A 190 -14.80 7.02 -12.72
CA TYR A 190 -16.10 6.71 -13.31
C TYR A 190 -16.71 5.35 -12.93
N ILE A 191 -16.08 4.57 -12.05
CA ILE A 191 -16.60 3.26 -11.66
C ILE A 191 -17.87 3.38 -10.79
N ALA A 192 -18.06 4.50 -10.08
CA ALA A 192 -19.21 4.71 -9.20
C ALA A 192 -20.54 4.85 -9.95
N ILE A 193 -20.49 5.29 -11.21
CA ILE A 193 -21.66 5.45 -12.08
C ILE A 193 -21.88 4.24 -13.01
N ASP A 194 -20.94 3.29 -13.00
CA ASP A 194 -21.06 2.01 -13.71
C ASP A 194 -21.66 0.95 -12.77
N TYR A 195 -22.99 1.01 -12.61
CA TYR A 195 -23.72 0.16 -11.66
C TYR A 195 -23.54 -1.35 -11.90
N PRO A 196 -23.54 -1.86 -13.16
CA PRO A 196 -23.22 -3.26 -13.41
C PRO A 196 -21.87 -3.67 -12.85
N THR A 197 -20.81 -2.88 -13.11
CA THR A 197 -19.46 -3.19 -12.62
C THR A 197 -19.40 -3.18 -11.10
N GLN A 198 -20.02 -2.20 -10.43
CA GLN A 198 -20.07 -2.15 -8.96
C GLN A 198 -20.73 -3.37 -8.34
N LEU A 199 -21.91 -3.75 -8.85
CA LEU A 199 -22.64 -4.92 -8.34
C LEU A 199 -21.86 -6.21 -8.59
N SER A 200 -21.27 -6.36 -9.78
CA SER A 200 -20.48 -7.54 -10.14
C SER A 200 -19.25 -7.68 -9.26
N LEU A 201 -18.49 -6.60 -9.03
CA LEU A 201 -17.29 -6.63 -8.18
C LEU A 201 -17.61 -6.86 -6.70
N PHE A 202 -18.75 -6.40 -6.20
CA PHE A 202 -19.17 -6.66 -4.82
C PHE A 202 -19.59 -8.13 -4.62
N THR A 203 -20.21 -8.72 -5.63
CA THR A 203 -20.73 -10.10 -5.55
C THR A 203 -19.64 -11.15 -5.80
N HIS A 204 -18.64 -10.82 -6.63
CA HIS A 204 -17.51 -11.68 -6.95
C HIS A 204 -16.59 -11.91 -5.75
#